data_AF-A0A0V1PR22-F1
#
_entry.id   AF-A0A0V1PR22-F1
#
_cell.length_a   1.000
_cell.length_b   1.000
_cell.length_c   1.000
_cell.angle_alpha   90.00
_cell.angle_beta   90.00
_cell.angle_gamma   90.00
#
_symmetry.space_group_name_H-M   'P 1'
#
loop_
_entity.id
_entity.type
_entity.pdbx_description
1 polymer ?
#
loop_
_entity_poly.entity_id
_entity_poly.type
_entity_poly.pdbx_seq_one_letter_code
_entity_poly.pdbx_strand_id
1 'polypeptide(L)'
;MKNNTGFVDQTLNVNGVPIWALIFYLLRSGLYNDALELASQNKDLFNKFDKNFPIYIKKYVENNCINLPMELNERLNAEFNQQFAFINDDLKGNFDPFKYSVYKLIGKCDLSKKKLPNEINLSIEDWLWFHLSIINEFSFDLNSSSLIFENYTLENLQKKVIQLGPKKFNSSSNNPLYLKTLIMVGLYELAVEYTFELINECDAVHLAIGLCYYGLLKVSSFNNKDELIFINSSNEYEINFSRLLGSYTRFFKISDPKVACQYLILIAMSKGGDSKEEISKCHEALRELILISREFNMLLGELNQNNGNKIPGILEKQRSLINLSNLEQFQKQIIETSAIRCEEEGRIFDALLLYQLCQDFDTVVSLINKLLGETLSTTELDKPLINYGNYENINGEIQSENTIDNNIILLSQHIMKLFYNNSFILDRISPSKKETCDLLLPIIHIRDLFMNKNWNDVIIEINKLGLLPVNKSNGLIEIRKMAEFIHNTLDDNLIKVIPSLLIMVMTSVSQLNYSILTKRYQTSSNEREELSNLKAIAKNCMIYAGMVQYKMPRETYSLLISLESLL
;
A
#
# COMPACT_ATOMS: atom_id res chain seq x y z
N MET A 1 -3.51 51.82 -18.50
CA MET A 1 -3.52 53.12 -17.82
C MET A 1 -4.62 53.97 -18.43
N LYS A 2 -5.70 54.31 -17.69
CA LYS A 2 -6.58 55.42 -18.10
C LYS A 2 -5.86 56.71 -17.75
N ASN A 3 -5.83 57.64 -18.70
CA ASN A 3 -5.13 58.92 -18.68
C ASN A 3 -5.34 59.73 -17.39
N ASN A 4 -4.48 59.56 -16.39
CA ASN A 4 -4.23 60.57 -15.36
C ASN A 4 -3.03 61.41 -15.83
N THR A 5 -3.32 62.45 -16.61
CA THR A 5 -2.31 63.36 -17.18
C THR A 5 -1.45 64.06 -16.12
N GLY A 6 -1.90 64.16 -14.87
CA GLY A 6 -1.13 64.80 -13.79
C GLY A 6 0.03 63.98 -13.21
N PHE A 7 0.19 62.72 -13.61
CA PHE A 7 1.27 61.87 -13.08
C PHE A 7 2.64 62.22 -13.68
N VAL A 8 2.66 62.53 -14.98
CA VAL A 8 3.88 62.87 -15.72
C VAL A 8 4.49 64.18 -15.18
N ASP A 9 3.64 65.08 -14.67
CA ASP A 9 4.05 66.38 -14.11
C ASP A 9 4.66 66.28 -12.70
N GLN A 10 4.47 65.16 -12.01
CA GLN A 10 4.94 64.94 -10.62
C GLN A 10 6.18 64.06 -10.53
N THR A 11 6.65 63.51 -11.65
CA THR A 11 7.83 62.62 -11.70
C THR A 11 9.02 63.29 -12.38
N LEU A 12 10.24 62.85 -12.04
CA LEU A 12 11.45 63.33 -12.71
C LEU A 12 11.44 62.85 -14.17
N ASN A 13 11.15 63.78 -15.09
CA ASN A 13 10.95 63.51 -16.50
C ASN A 13 12.16 64.00 -17.32
N VAL A 14 12.75 63.11 -18.11
CA VAL A 14 13.90 63.40 -18.99
C VAL A 14 13.53 63.04 -20.41
N ASN A 15 13.49 64.03 -21.30
CA ASN A 15 13.12 63.86 -22.71
C ASN A 15 11.75 63.15 -22.91
N GLY A 16 10.80 63.35 -21.99
CA GLY A 16 9.49 62.69 -22.03
C GLY A 16 9.45 61.31 -21.36
N VAL A 17 10.55 60.83 -20.78
CA VAL A 17 10.64 59.57 -20.05
C VAL A 17 10.60 59.81 -18.53
N PRO A 18 9.62 59.25 -17.80
CA PRO A 18 9.59 59.30 -16.34
C PRO A 18 10.62 58.32 -15.74
N ILE A 19 11.77 58.83 -15.29
CA ILE A 19 12.91 58.00 -14.88
C ILE A 19 12.58 57.09 -13.70
N TRP A 20 11.86 57.60 -12.68
CA TRP A 20 11.51 56.80 -11.51
C TRP A 20 10.57 55.64 -11.84
N ALA A 21 9.61 55.85 -12.74
CA ALA A 21 8.76 54.78 -13.24
C ALA A 21 9.56 53.73 -14.01
N LEU A 22 10.50 54.16 -14.86
CA LEU A 22 11.36 53.24 -15.60
C LEU A 22 12.24 52.41 -14.65
N ILE A 23 12.87 53.03 -13.65
CA ILE A 23 13.64 52.32 -12.61
C ILE A 23 12.74 51.32 -11.87
N PHE A 24 11.54 51.72 -11.44
CA PHE A 24 10.60 50.83 -10.76
C PHE A 24 10.27 49.59 -11.60
N TYR A 25 9.95 49.76 -12.88
CA TYR A 25 9.61 48.63 -13.76
C TYR A 25 10.83 47.77 -14.12
N LEU A 26 12.02 48.35 -14.22
CA LEU A 26 13.27 47.58 -14.38
C LEU A 26 13.50 46.68 -13.16
N LEU A 27 13.38 47.22 -11.93
CA LEU A 27 13.46 46.43 -10.69
C LEU A 27 12.37 45.34 -10.64
N ARG A 28 11.14 45.68 -11.03
CA ARG A 28 10.00 44.75 -11.09
C ARG A 28 10.21 43.60 -12.07
N SER A 29 10.93 43.84 -13.15
CA SER A 29 11.29 42.84 -14.16
C SER A 29 12.56 42.04 -13.84
N GLY A 30 13.25 42.35 -12.73
CA GLY A 30 14.52 41.72 -12.35
C GLY A 30 15.74 42.26 -13.10
N LEU A 31 15.58 43.35 -13.87
CA LEU A 31 16.64 44.01 -14.63
C LEU A 31 17.39 45.02 -13.75
N TYR A 32 18.00 44.52 -12.67
CA TYR A 32 18.66 45.34 -11.65
C TYR A 32 19.88 46.11 -12.19
N ASN A 33 20.65 45.49 -13.08
CA ASN A 33 21.82 46.11 -13.70
C ASN A 33 21.43 47.26 -14.63
N ASP A 34 20.37 47.09 -15.41
CA ASP A 34 19.86 48.14 -16.31
C ASP A 34 19.33 49.33 -15.50
N ALA A 35 18.70 49.08 -14.35
CA ALA A 35 18.28 50.13 -13.43
C ALA A 35 19.48 50.93 -12.86
N LEU A 36 20.57 50.24 -12.53
CA LEU A 36 21.83 50.86 -12.09
C LEU A 36 22.50 51.66 -13.21
N GLU A 37 22.52 51.11 -14.43
CA GLU A 37 23.07 51.79 -15.59
C GLU A 37 22.29 53.08 -15.89
N LEU A 38 20.95 53.01 -15.88
CA LEU A 38 20.09 54.17 -16.06
C LEU A 38 20.35 55.27 -15.02
N ALA A 39 20.53 54.89 -13.75
CA ALA A 39 20.88 55.83 -12.69
C ALA A 39 22.29 56.44 -12.88
N SER A 40 23.23 55.65 -13.42
CA SER A 40 24.61 56.07 -13.67
C SER A 40 24.73 57.00 -14.89
N GLN A 41 24.00 56.71 -15.97
CA GLN A 41 23.93 57.54 -17.17
C GLN A 41 23.31 58.92 -16.88
N ASN A 42 22.35 58.97 -15.96
CA ASN A 42 21.67 60.21 -15.56
C ASN A 42 22.25 60.83 -14.26
N LYS A 43 23.51 60.54 -13.92
CA LYS A 43 24.14 60.93 -12.64
C LYS A 43 24.06 62.43 -12.35
N ASP A 44 24.22 63.28 -13.37
CA ASP A 44 24.16 64.75 -13.19
C ASP A 44 22.77 65.25 -12.79
N LEU A 45 21.72 64.55 -13.22
CA LEU A 45 20.34 64.84 -12.82
C LEU A 45 20.07 64.37 -11.40
N PHE A 46 20.50 63.15 -11.06
CA PHE A 46 20.41 62.66 -9.68
C PHE A 46 21.21 63.52 -8.72
N ASN A 47 22.39 64.05 -9.10
CA ASN A 47 23.16 64.95 -8.25
C ASN A 47 22.40 66.23 -7.83
N LYS A 48 21.42 66.69 -8.65
CA LYS A 48 20.62 67.89 -8.36
C LYS A 48 19.43 67.59 -7.45
N PHE A 49 18.76 66.46 -7.63
CA PHE A 49 17.49 66.17 -6.97
C PHE A 49 17.59 65.07 -5.91
N ASP A 50 18.43 64.05 -6.10
CA ASP A 50 18.55 62.86 -5.26
C ASP A 50 19.99 62.30 -5.27
N LYS A 51 20.93 63.11 -4.76
CA LYS A 51 22.39 62.88 -4.90
C LYS A 51 22.86 61.52 -4.38
N ASN A 52 22.21 60.98 -3.35
CA ASN A 52 22.63 59.74 -2.69
C ASN A 52 22.03 58.49 -3.34
N PHE A 53 20.98 58.63 -4.17
CA PHE A 53 20.29 57.49 -4.77
C PHE A 53 21.20 56.59 -5.65
N PRO A 54 22.03 57.14 -6.55
CA PRO A 54 22.96 56.33 -7.34
C PRO A 54 23.92 55.48 -6.48
N ILE A 55 24.25 55.94 -5.28
CA ILE A 55 25.10 55.19 -4.33
C ILE A 55 24.31 54.03 -3.73
N TYR A 56 23.05 54.26 -3.32
CA TYR A 56 22.19 53.22 -2.77
C TYR A 56 21.91 52.12 -3.78
N ILE A 57 21.43 52.46 -4.98
CA ILE A 57 21.13 51.44 -6.00
C ILE A 57 22.38 50.64 -6.40
N LYS A 58 23.54 51.30 -6.52
CA LYS A 58 24.81 50.60 -6.77
C LYS A 58 25.12 49.58 -5.68
N LYS A 59 25.05 49.99 -4.41
CA LYS A 59 25.36 49.12 -3.28
C LYS A 59 24.33 48.02 -3.06
N TYR A 60 23.07 48.28 -3.39
CA TYR A 60 22.01 47.29 -3.38
C TYR A 60 22.27 46.19 -4.43
N VAL A 61 22.62 46.57 -5.66
CA VAL A 61 22.94 45.63 -6.74
C VAL A 61 24.24 44.85 -6.43
N GLU A 62 25.27 45.52 -5.93
CA GLU A 62 26.52 44.87 -5.48
C GLU A 62 26.29 43.84 -4.35
N ASN A 63 25.25 44.02 -3.54
CA ASN A 63 24.87 43.11 -2.45
C ASN A 63 23.74 42.15 -2.83
N ASN A 64 23.77 41.64 -4.07
CA ASN A 64 22.82 40.67 -4.63
C ASN A 64 21.34 41.10 -4.55
N CYS A 65 21.06 42.39 -4.46
CA CYS A 65 19.70 42.94 -4.33
C CYS A 65 18.95 42.45 -3.06
N ILE A 66 19.65 42.02 -2.01
CA ILE A 66 19.01 41.50 -0.80
C ILE A 66 18.79 42.62 0.23
N ASN A 67 19.85 43.35 0.57
CA ASN A 67 19.86 44.40 1.59
C ASN A 67 20.92 45.46 1.28
N LEU A 68 20.74 46.67 1.81
CA LEU A 68 21.82 47.66 1.89
C LEU A 68 22.74 47.39 3.10
N PRO A 69 24.02 47.78 3.04
CA PRO A 69 24.89 47.87 4.22
C PRO A 69 24.27 48.76 5.30
N MET A 70 24.48 48.43 6.57
CA MET A 70 23.83 49.09 7.73
C MET A 70 23.89 50.62 7.68
N GLU A 71 25.09 51.19 7.51
CA GLU A 71 25.29 52.65 7.44
C GLU A 71 24.48 53.33 6.31
N LEU A 72 24.42 52.69 5.15
CA LEU A 72 23.67 53.21 3.99
C LEU A 72 22.16 53.03 4.19
N ASN A 73 21.76 51.95 4.85
CA ASN A 73 20.37 51.68 5.16
C ASN A 73 19.80 52.68 6.18
N GLU A 74 20.53 52.94 7.28
CA GLU A 74 20.15 53.96 8.27
C GLU A 74 20.03 55.34 7.64
N ARG A 75 21.01 55.69 6.79
CA ARG A 75 20.99 56.95 6.05
C ARG A 75 19.79 57.05 5.10
N LEU A 76 19.51 56.00 4.32
CA LEU A 76 18.38 55.97 3.41
C LEU A 76 17.06 56.07 4.19
N ASN A 77 16.91 55.36 5.32
CA ASN A 77 15.73 55.46 6.19
C ASN A 77 15.53 56.86 6.77
N ALA A 78 16.62 57.52 7.21
CA ALA A 78 16.55 58.90 7.66
C ALA A 78 16.09 59.87 6.55
N GLU A 79 16.64 59.73 5.34
CA GLU A 79 16.23 60.51 4.17
C GLU A 79 14.77 60.24 3.77
N PHE A 80 14.36 58.97 3.78
CA PHE A 80 12.99 58.55 3.49
C PHE A 80 12.01 59.17 4.49
N ASN A 81 12.30 59.10 5.78
CA ASN A 81 11.44 59.68 6.82
C ASN A 81 11.39 61.21 6.70
N GLN A 82 12.50 61.89 6.43
CA GLN A 82 12.49 63.35 6.23
C GLN A 82 11.64 63.78 5.03
N GLN A 83 11.73 63.05 3.91
CA GLN A 83 11.01 63.38 2.68
C GLN A 83 9.53 62.97 2.73
N PHE A 84 9.21 61.89 3.43
CA PHE A 84 7.91 61.21 3.31
C PHE A 84 7.15 61.01 4.64
N ALA A 85 7.66 61.47 5.79
CA ALA A 85 7.02 61.26 7.11
C ALA A 85 5.57 61.76 7.20
N PHE A 86 5.22 62.83 6.49
CA PHE A 86 3.89 63.44 6.53
C PHE A 86 2.95 62.93 5.44
N ILE A 87 3.36 61.92 4.66
CA ILE A 87 2.48 61.30 3.67
C ILE A 87 1.50 60.37 4.40
N ASN A 88 0.26 60.84 4.49
CA ASN A 88 -0.89 60.05 4.92
C ASN A 88 -1.71 59.59 3.71
N ASP A 89 -2.51 58.54 3.86
CA ASP A 89 -3.34 57.95 2.80
C ASP A 89 -4.29 58.97 2.11
N ASP A 90 -4.52 60.14 2.74
CA ASP A 90 -5.38 61.21 2.26
C ASP A 90 -4.67 62.32 1.45
N LEU A 91 -3.33 62.39 1.47
CA LEU A 91 -2.54 63.40 0.76
C LEU A 91 -2.15 62.91 -0.64
N LYS A 92 -3.11 62.95 -1.56
CA LYS A 92 -2.89 62.64 -2.98
C LYS A 92 -2.16 63.79 -3.68
N GLY A 93 -1.00 63.52 -4.28
CA GLY A 93 -0.45 64.35 -5.37
C GLY A 93 0.68 65.33 -5.06
N ASN A 94 1.41 65.22 -3.93
CA ASN A 94 2.57 66.08 -3.63
C ASN A 94 3.94 65.39 -3.75
N PHE A 95 3.99 64.14 -4.22
CA PHE A 95 5.24 63.38 -4.32
C PHE A 95 5.20 62.41 -5.50
N ASP A 96 6.38 61.99 -5.98
CA ASP A 96 6.52 60.95 -6.99
C ASP A 96 6.29 59.56 -6.35
N PRO A 97 5.20 58.84 -6.69
CA PRO A 97 4.88 57.56 -6.07
C PRO A 97 5.85 56.44 -6.51
N PHE A 98 6.45 56.53 -7.70
CA PHE A 98 7.47 55.57 -8.13
C PHE A 98 8.77 55.78 -7.35
N LYS A 99 9.19 57.04 -7.13
CA LYS A 99 10.32 57.34 -6.24
C LYS A 99 10.10 56.78 -4.85
N TYR A 100 8.93 57.07 -4.25
CA TYR A 100 8.56 56.53 -2.94
C TYR A 100 8.70 55.01 -2.89
N SER A 101 8.19 54.32 -3.91
CA SER A 101 8.18 52.86 -3.98
C SER A 101 9.57 52.25 -4.19
N VAL A 102 10.41 52.88 -5.01
CA VAL A 102 11.80 52.45 -5.24
C VAL A 102 12.63 52.60 -3.97
N TYR A 103 12.52 53.74 -3.27
CA TYR A 103 13.20 53.92 -1.98
C TYR A 103 12.72 52.90 -0.95
N LYS A 104 11.41 52.71 -0.87
CA LYS A 104 10.80 51.74 0.06
C LYS A 104 11.26 50.31 -0.21
N LEU A 105 11.43 49.92 -1.48
CA LEU A 105 11.91 48.59 -1.85
C LEU A 105 13.40 48.41 -1.53
N ILE A 106 14.25 49.33 -1.95
CA ILE A 106 15.71 49.23 -1.79
C ILE A 106 16.12 49.33 -0.32
N GLY A 107 15.53 50.28 0.42
CA GLY A 107 15.85 50.54 1.83
C GLY A 107 14.97 49.79 2.83
N LYS A 108 13.97 49.04 2.37
CA LYS A 108 12.96 48.39 3.23
C LYS A 108 12.36 49.37 4.25
N CYS A 109 12.08 50.58 3.80
CA CYS A 109 11.63 51.68 4.66
C CYS A 109 10.19 51.50 5.12
N ASP A 110 9.87 52.03 6.32
CA ASP A 110 8.51 52.06 6.87
C ASP A 110 7.75 50.72 6.73
N LEU A 111 8.33 49.68 7.34
CA LEU A 111 7.71 48.35 7.41
C LEU A 111 6.47 48.33 8.30
N SER A 112 6.14 49.43 8.99
CA SER A 112 4.86 49.59 9.68
C SER A 112 3.71 49.66 8.65
N LYS A 113 3.87 50.44 7.58
CA LYS A 113 2.90 50.57 6.48
C LYS A 113 3.35 49.78 5.26
N LYS A 114 3.04 48.48 5.20
CA LYS A 114 3.45 47.56 4.12
C LYS A 114 2.57 47.68 2.85
N LYS A 115 2.40 48.90 2.34
CA LYS A 115 1.63 49.20 1.12
C LYS A 115 2.41 50.20 0.25
N LEU A 116 2.21 50.08 -1.05
CA LEU A 116 2.62 51.08 -2.03
C LEU A 116 1.47 52.04 -2.32
N PRO A 117 1.75 53.24 -2.89
CA PRO A 117 0.73 54.20 -3.28
C PRO A 117 -0.29 53.58 -4.27
N ASN A 118 -1.57 53.89 -4.09
CA ASN A 118 -2.67 53.36 -4.93
C ASN A 118 -2.52 53.78 -6.40
N GLU A 119 -1.82 54.89 -6.62
CA GLU A 119 -1.41 55.48 -7.88
C GLU A 119 -0.70 54.53 -8.84
N ILE A 120 0.06 53.55 -8.32
CA ILE A 120 0.85 52.59 -9.13
C ILE A 120 -0.03 51.47 -9.70
N ASN A 121 -1.30 51.36 -9.25
CA ASN A 121 -2.28 50.37 -9.68
C ASN A 121 -1.71 48.95 -9.79
N LEU A 122 -1.36 48.38 -8.62
CA LEU A 122 -0.75 47.06 -8.52
C LEU A 122 -1.73 45.93 -8.88
N SER A 123 -1.25 44.97 -9.68
CA SER A 123 -1.88 43.65 -9.76
C SER A 123 -1.62 42.83 -8.49
N ILE A 124 -2.28 41.68 -8.36
CA ILE A 124 -2.03 40.75 -7.24
C ILE A 124 -0.59 40.21 -7.29
N GLU A 125 -0.06 39.95 -8.49
CA GLU A 125 1.33 39.56 -8.66
C GLU A 125 2.29 40.68 -8.26
N ASP A 126 1.97 41.94 -8.55
CA ASP A 126 2.80 43.09 -8.12
C ASP A 126 2.75 43.28 -6.61
N TRP A 127 1.58 43.06 -6.00
CA TRP A 127 1.42 43.05 -4.55
C TRP A 127 2.29 41.96 -3.91
N LEU A 128 2.24 40.73 -4.46
CA LEU A 128 3.03 39.61 -3.95
C LEU A 128 4.54 39.84 -4.15
N TRP A 129 4.94 40.30 -5.34
CA TRP A 129 6.33 40.67 -5.63
C TRP A 129 6.85 41.72 -4.66
N PHE A 130 6.07 42.77 -4.38
CA PHE A 130 6.45 43.81 -3.44
C PHE A 130 6.68 43.22 -2.05
N HIS A 131 5.71 42.44 -1.55
CA HIS A 131 5.81 41.83 -0.24
C HIS A 131 7.00 40.86 -0.12
N LEU A 132 7.26 40.03 -1.14
CA LEU A 132 8.44 39.16 -1.17
C LEU A 132 9.75 39.97 -1.19
N SER A 133 9.79 41.09 -1.92
CA SER A 133 10.99 41.93 -2.05
C SER A 133 11.39 42.64 -0.76
N ILE A 134 10.43 42.92 0.13
CA ILE A 134 10.68 43.62 1.39
C ILE A 134 10.90 42.69 2.60
N ILE A 135 10.87 41.36 2.41
CA ILE A 135 11.15 40.39 3.48
C ILE A 135 12.60 40.56 3.97
N ASN A 136 12.83 40.46 5.28
CA ASN A 136 14.14 40.64 5.90
C ASN A 136 14.60 39.46 6.78
N GLU A 137 14.65 38.24 6.21
CA GLU A 137 15.13 37.02 6.90
C GLU A 137 16.63 37.05 7.27
N PHE A 138 17.45 37.83 6.57
CA PHE A 138 18.92 37.78 6.66
C PHE A 138 19.54 39.04 7.27
N SER A 139 18.79 39.82 8.06
CA SER A 139 19.41 40.94 8.80
C SER A 139 20.33 40.38 9.90
N PHE A 140 21.58 40.84 9.90
CA PHE A 140 22.61 40.44 10.88
C PHE A 140 22.22 40.75 12.34
N ASP A 141 21.17 41.56 12.54
CA ASP A 141 20.67 42.05 13.83
C ASP A 141 19.40 41.34 14.35
N LEU A 142 19.02 40.16 13.84
CA LEU A 142 17.92 39.40 14.46
C LEU A 142 18.12 39.16 15.97
N ASN A 143 19.37 39.20 16.45
CA ASN A 143 19.71 39.13 17.88
C ASN A 143 19.85 40.50 18.58
N SER A 144 19.87 41.63 17.85
CA SER A 144 20.21 42.97 18.37
C SER A 144 19.08 44.00 18.28
N SER A 145 18.22 43.95 17.25
CA SER A 145 17.11 44.91 17.09
C SER A 145 15.78 44.28 17.57
N SER A 146 15.46 44.52 18.84
CA SER A 146 14.23 44.08 19.52
C SER A 146 12.96 44.86 19.13
N LEU A 147 12.98 45.60 18.02
CA LEU A 147 11.84 46.41 17.57
C LEU A 147 10.96 45.60 16.62
N ILE A 148 9.82 45.12 17.16
CA ILE A 148 8.76 44.35 16.47
C ILE A 148 8.30 44.99 15.14
N PHE A 149 8.46 46.31 14.99
CA PHE A 149 8.01 47.07 13.83
C PHE A 149 8.96 47.05 12.63
N GLU A 150 10.20 46.58 12.82
CA GLU A 150 11.24 46.55 11.78
C GLU A 150 11.47 45.14 11.21
N ASN A 151 10.84 44.11 11.77
CA ASN A 151 10.96 42.74 11.27
C ASN A 151 9.72 42.36 10.44
N TYR A 152 9.96 41.97 9.19
CA TYR A 152 8.98 41.44 8.26
C TYR A 152 9.49 40.15 7.61
N THR A 153 9.11 39.03 8.21
CA THR A 153 9.51 37.69 7.79
C THR A 153 8.53 37.09 6.79
N LEU A 154 8.92 35.98 6.17
CA LEU A 154 8.03 35.15 5.35
C LEU A 154 6.82 34.70 6.16
N GLU A 155 6.98 34.34 7.43
CA GLU A 155 5.88 33.95 8.32
C GLU A 155 4.84 35.08 8.47
N ASN A 156 5.29 36.34 8.56
CA ASN A 156 4.38 37.48 8.59
C ASN A 156 3.58 37.62 7.28
N LEU A 157 4.22 37.39 6.12
CA LEU A 157 3.54 37.38 4.83
C LEU A 157 2.54 36.22 4.74
N GLN A 158 2.94 35.01 5.13
CA GLN A 158 2.08 33.82 5.15
C GLN A 158 0.81 34.05 5.99
N LYS A 159 0.96 34.54 7.23
CA LYS A 159 -0.17 34.92 8.10
C LYS A 159 -1.09 35.95 7.42
N LYS A 160 -0.50 36.90 6.68
CA LYS A 160 -1.27 37.91 5.94
C LYS A 160 -2.06 37.28 4.80
N VAL A 161 -1.46 36.40 4.02
CA VAL A 161 -2.12 35.68 2.91
C VAL A 161 -3.29 34.85 3.43
N ILE A 162 -3.09 34.11 4.53
CA ILE A 162 -4.14 33.32 5.20
C ILE A 162 -5.28 34.24 5.67
N GLN A 163 -4.96 35.36 6.33
CA GLN A 163 -5.96 36.33 6.81
C GLN A 163 -6.79 36.95 5.66
N LEU A 164 -6.16 37.24 4.52
CA LEU A 164 -6.84 37.81 3.36
C LEU A 164 -7.78 36.78 2.70
N GLY A 165 -7.37 35.52 2.66
CA GLY A 165 -8.15 34.39 2.17
C GLY A 165 -8.47 34.42 0.66
N PRO A 166 -9.09 33.36 0.13
CA PRO A 166 -9.27 33.18 -1.31
C PRO A 166 -10.13 34.27 -1.96
N LYS A 167 -11.10 34.84 -1.22
CA LYS A 167 -12.02 35.86 -1.75
C LYS A 167 -11.30 37.09 -2.30
N LYS A 168 -10.19 37.50 -1.69
CA LYS A 168 -9.42 38.67 -2.16
C LYS A 168 -8.52 38.34 -3.35
N PHE A 169 -7.89 37.16 -3.31
CA PHE A 169 -6.96 36.73 -4.36
C PHE A 169 -7.67 36.21 -5.62
N ASN A 170 -8.93 35.81 -5.51
CA ASN A 170 -9.76 35.36 -6.63
C ASN A 170 -10.78 36.43 -7.07
N SER A 171 -10.42 37.71 -6.95
CA SER A 171 -11.28 38.82 -7.38
C SER A 171 -11.67 38.74 -8.86
N SER A 172 -10.85 38.09 -9.69
CA SER A 172 -11.17 37.75 -11.08
C SER A 172 -11.45 36.25 -11.19
N SER A 173 -12.66 35.88 -11.63
CA SER A 173 -13.03 34.48 -11.87
C SER A 173 -12.20 33.82 -12.97
N ASN A 174 -11.70 34.60 -13.93
CA ASN A 174 -10.95 34.09 -15.07
C ASN A 174 -9.47 33.82 -14.75
N ASN A 175 -8.95 34.37 -13.64
CA ASN A 175 -7.57 34.16 -13.22
C ASN A 175 -7.51 34.12 -11.68
N PRO A 176 -7.96 33.02 -11.05
CA PRO A 176 -7.84 32.85 -9.61
C PRO A 176 -6.37 32.69 -9.21
N LEU A 177 -5.86 33.58 -8.36
CA LEU A 177 -4.43 33.63 -8.00
C LEU A 177 -4.14 33.07 -6.62
N TYR A 178 -5.13 32.61 -5.87
CA TYR A 178 -4.91 32.17 -4.49
C TYR A 178 -3.98 30.95 -4.40
N LEU A 179 -4.22 29.90 -5.20
CA LEU A 179 -3.36 28.71 -5.23
C LEU A 179 -1.90 29.07 -5.56
N LYS A 180 -1.71 29.86 -6.63
CA LYS A 180 -0.38 30.36 -7.02
C LYS A 180 0.28 31.15 -5.90
N THR A 181 -0.49 31.96 -5.18
CA THR A 181 -0.01 32.74 -4.04
C THR A 181 0.45 31.83 -2.91
N LEU A 182 -0.34 30.83 -2.53
CA LEU A 182 0.02 29.86 -1.49
C LEU A 182 1.34 29.13 -1.82
N ILE A 183 1.49 28.65 -3.06
CA ILE A 183 2.71 27.98 -3.52
C ILE A 183 3.92 28.93 -3.46
N MET A 184 3.78 30.16 -3.96
CA MET A 184 4.87 31.15 -4.00
C MET A 184 5.35 31.59 -2.61
N VAL A 185 4.47 31.57 -1.60
CA VAL A 185 4.85 31.89 -0.20
C VAL A 185 5.23 30.64 0.61
N GLY A 186 5.28 29.45 -0.01
CA GLY A 186 5.67 28.21 0.66
C GLY A 186 4.63 27.64 1.63
N LEU A 187 3.35 27.98 1.48
CA LEU A 187 2.24 27.36 2.21
C LEU A 187 1.73 26.13 1.46
N TYR A 188 2.60 25.13 1.35
CA TYR A 188 2.39 23.97 0.48
C TYR A 188 1.23 23.07 0.94
N GLU A 189 1.10 22.82 2.24
CA GLU A 189 0.04 21.99 2.79
C GLU A 189 -1.32 22.62 2.51
N LEU A 190 -1.48 23.92 2.85
CA LEU A 190 -2.71 24.68 2.55
C LEU A 190 -2.98 24.79 1.05
N ALA A 191 -1.95 24.83 0.20
CA ALA A 191 -2.13 24.80 -1.26
C ALA A 191 -2.77 23.49 -1.72
N VAL A 192 -2.35 22.35 -1.15
CA VAL A 192 -2.94 21.05 -1.44
C VAL A 192 -4.37 20.97 -0.94
N GLU A 193 -4.64 21.36 0.31
CA GLU A 193 -6.01 21.38 0.86
C GLU A 193 -6.95 22.28 0.05
N TYR A 194 -6.51 23.51 -0.27
CA TYR A 194 -7.28 24.42 -1.11
C TYR A 194 -7.61 23.80 -2.48
N THR A 195 -6.65 23.10 -3.09
CA THR A 195 -6.88 22.42 -4.38
C THR A 195 -7.85 21.25 -4.22
N PHE A 196 -7.73 20.49 -3.13
CA PHE A 196 -8.57 19.33 -2.84
C PHE A 196 -10.03 19.73 -2.63
N GLU A 197 -10.28 20.78 -1.84
CA GLU A 197 -11.64 21.19 -1.47
C GLU A 197 -12.34 22.05 -2.54
N LEU A 198 -11.60 22.93 -3.22
CA LEU A 198 -12.20 24.00 -4.03
C LEU A 198 -11.91 23.91 -5.53
N ILE A 199 -10.96 23.07 -5.96
CA ILE A 199 -10.60 22.92 -7.37
C ILE A 199 -10.92 21.50 -7.85
N ASN A 200 -10.09 20.53 -7.46
CA ASN A 200 -10.15 19.16 -7.94
C ASN A 200 -9.26 18.25 -7.07
N GLU A 201 -9.83 17.14 -6.57
CA GLU A 201 -9.10 16.13 -5.80
C GLU A 201 -7.92 15.56 -6.59
N CYS A 202 -8.10 15.27 -7.89
CA CYS A 202 -7.05 14.69 -8.71
C CYS A 202 -5.82 15.60 -8.81
N ASP A 203 -6.03 16.90 -9.06
CA ASP A 203 -4.94 17.86 -9.15
C ASP A 203 -4.23 18.05 -7.81
N ALA A 204 -4.99 18.03 -6.70
CA ALA A 204 -4.43 18.11 -5.36
C ALA A 204 -3.51 16.94 -5.05
N VAL A 205 -3.89 15.71 -5.43
CA VAL A 205 -3.08 14.51 -5.27
C VAL A 205 -1.77 14.64 -6.04
N HIS A 206 -1.83 15.04 -7.31
CA HIS A 206 -0.63 15.17 -8.15
C HIS A 206 0.29 16.32 -7.70
N LEU A 207 -0.29 17.44 -7.24
CA LEU A 207 0.44 18.54 -6.62
C LEU A 207 1.17 18.05 -5.37
N ALA A 208 0.49 17.32 -4.49
CA ALA A 208 1.07 16.75 -3.28
C ALA A 208 2.21 15.77 -3.58
N ILE A 209 2.06 14.92 -4.61
CA ILE A 209 3.13 14.01 -5.06
C ILE A 209 4.36 14.80 -5.48
N GLY A 210 4.20 15.84 -6.29
CA GLY A 210 5.31 16.68 -6.74
C GLY A 210 6.01 17.39 -5.58
N LEU A 211 5.24 17.98 -4.67
CA LEU A 211 5.78 18.65 -3.48
C LEU A 211 6.51 17.67 -2.54
N CYS A 212 5.96 16.48 -2.35
CA CYS A 212 6.56 15.43 -1.54
C CYS A 212 7.88 14.93 -2.15
N TYR A 213 7.93 14.75 -3.48
CA TYR A 213 9.13 14.33 -4.21
C TYR A 213 10.30 15.30 -4.00
N TYR A 214 10.03 16.61 -3.98
CA TYR A 214 11.05 17.63 -3.71
C TYR A 214 11.31 17.87 -2.21
N GLY A 215 10.66 17.13 -1.31
CA GLY A 215 10.82 17.29 0.14
C GLY A 215 10.24 18.58 0.71
N LEU A 216 9.30 19.21 -0.01
CA LEU A 216 8.68 20.48 0.39
C LEU A 216 7.46 20.30 1.29
N LEU A 217 6.88 19.10 1.31
CA LEU A 217 5.64 18.80 2.02
C LEU A 217 5.91 18.18 3.38
N LYS A 218 5.37 18.79 4.45
CA LYS A 218 5.41 18.26 5.81
C LYS A 218 4.31 17.22 5.97
N VAL A 219 4.70 15.97 6.21
CA VAL A 219 3.77 14.83 6.33
C VAL A 219 3.54 14.49 7.80
N SER A 220 2.28 14.31 8.18
CA SER A 220 1.96 13.92 9.54
C SER A 220 2.17 12.43 9.79
N SER A 221 2.84 12.13 10.90
CA SER A 221 2.97 10.75 11.38
C SER A 221 1.69 10.26 12.07
N PHE A 222 0.85 11.17 12.55
CA PHE A 222 -0.31 10.84 13.37
C PHE A 222 -1.37 10.06 12.59
N ASN A 223 -1.94 9.05 13.23
CA ASN A 223 -2.85 8.09 12.61
C ASN A 223 -4.33 8.48 12.73
N ASN A 224 -4.61 9.78 12.92
CA ASN A 224 -5.99 10.26 13.03
C ASN A 224 -6.66 10.21 11.66
N LYS A 225 -7.87 9.65 11.60
CA LYS A 225 -8.49 9.18 10.35
C LYS A 225 -9.31 10.25 9.62
N ASP A 226 -9.63 11.36 10.27
CA ASP A 226 -10.74 12.22 9.84
C ASP A 226 -10.31 13.50 9.10
N GLU A 227 -9.09 14.01 9.30
CA GLU A 227 -8.64 15.29 8.73
C GLU A 227 -7.48 15.12 7.72
N LEU A 228 -7.49 15.93 6.65
CA LEU A 228 -6.43 15.96 5.63
C LEU A 228 -5.20 16.73 6.12
N ILE A 229 -5.41 17.84 6.85
CA ILE A 229 -4.37 18.69 7.42
C ILE A 229 -4.46 18.68 8.93
N PHE A 230 -3.29 18.72 9.58
CA PHE A 230 -3.12 18.89 11.01
C PHE A 230 -2.25 20.12 11.30
N ILE A 231 -2.48 20.73 12.45
CA ILE A 231 -1.57 21.73 13.01
C ILE A 231 -0.80 21.06 14.14
N ASN A 232 0.52 20.98 14.01
CA ASN A 232 1.37 20.37 15.03
C ASN A 232 1.56 21.30 16.26
N SER A 233 2.21 20.81 17.31
CA SER A 233 2.48 21.60 18.53
C SER A 233 3.36 22.83 18.28
N SER A 234 4.10 22.86 17.17
CA SER A 234 4.90 23.99 16.71
C SER A 234 4.11 24.96 15.82
N ASN A 235 2.78 24.80 15.73
CA ASN A 235 1.88 25.63 14.93
C ASN A 235 2.15 25.56 13.41
N GLU A 236 2.71 24.45 12.95
CA GLU A 236 2.98 24.19 11.54
C GLU A 236 1.94 23.25 10.95
N TYR A 237 1.63 23.44 9.67
CA TYR A 237 0.73 22.58 8.93
C TYR A 237 1.43 21.28 8.50
N GLU A 238 0.76 20.15 8.69
CA GLU A 238 1.18 18.84 8.22
C GLU A 238 0.03 18.17 7.46
N ILE A 239 0.34 17.42 6.41
CA ILE A 239 -0.66 16.71 5.60
C ILE A 239 -0.64 15.21 5.84
N ASN A 240 -1.81 14.57 5.81
CA ASN A 240 -1.93 13.12 5.79
C ASN A 240 -1.73 12.55 4.38
N PHE A 241 -0.48 12.48 3.94
CA PHE A 241 -0.13 12.05 2.58
C PHE A 241 -0.59 10.61 2.27
N SER A 242 -0.43 9.69 3.23
CA SER A 242 -0.88 8.30 3.09
C SER A 242 -2.39 8.19 2.87
N ARG A 243 -3.19 8.98 3.60
CA ARG A 243 -4.65 9.01 3.49
C ARG A 243 -5.11 9.65 2.18
N LEU A 244 -4.43 10.71 1.73
CA LEU A 244 -4.72 11.35 0.45
C LEU A 244 -4.60 10.34 -0.70
N LEU A 245 -3.49 9.61 -0.76
CA LEU A 245 -3.27 8.56 -1.77
C LEU A 245 -4.22 7.36 -1.62
N GLY A 246 -4.47 6.92 -0.38
CA GLY A 246 -5.43 5.85 -0.11
C GLY A 246 -6.87 6.19 -0.50
N SER A 247 -7.29 7.45 -0.31
CA SER A 247 -8.62 7.93 -0.75
C SER A 247 -8.72 7.94 -2.26
N TYR A 248 -7.72 8.52 -2.92
CA TYR A 248 -7.70 8.67 -4.37
C TYR A 248 -7.73 7.31 -5.08
N THR A 249 -6.97 6.32 -4.59
CA THR A 249 -6.96 4.98 -5.18
C THR A 249 -8.27 4.21 -4.99
N ARG A 250 -9.15 4.60 -4.05
CA ARG A 250 -10.43 3.91 -3.83
C ARG A 250 -11.31 3.85 -5.09
N PHE A 251 -11.22 4.87 -5.96
CA PHE A 251 -12.04 4.95 -7.17
C PHE A 251 -11.70 3.90 -8.23
N PHE A 252 -10.46 3.39 -8.23
CA PHE A 252 -9.96 2.48 -9.27
C PHE A 252 -9.16 1.29 -8.74
N LYS A 253 -9.11 1.06 -7.41
CA LYS A 253 -8.37 -0.08 -6.83
C LYS A 253 -8.90 -1.45 -7.25
N ILE A 254 -10.15 -1.53 -7.69
CA ILE A 254 -10.78 -2.76 -8.21
C ILE A 254 -10.65 -2.83 -9.73
N SER A 255 -10.90 -1.74 -10.45
CA SER A 255 -10.83 -1.72 -11.92
C SER A 255 -9.39 -1.79 -12.44
N ASP A 256 -8.47 -1.09 -11.78
CA ASP A 256 -7.08 -0.90 -12.20
C ASP A 256 -6.09 -1.05 -11.02
N PRO A 257 -6.01 -2.23 -10.37
CA PRO A 257 -5.17 -2.44 -9.19
C PRO A 257 -3.69 -2.20 -9.47
N LYS A 258 -3.23 -2.41 -10.71
CA LYS A 258 -1.88 -2.06 -11.14
C LYS A 258 -1.58 -0.57 -10.97
N VAL A 259 -2.52 0.29 -11.35
CA VAL A 259 -2.38 1.75 -11.25
C VAL A 259 -2.48 2.15 -9.78
N ALA A 260 -3.43 1.60 -9.03
CA ALA A 260 -3.56 1.84 -7.59
C ALA A 260 -2.26 1.49 -6.84
N CYS A 261 -1.63 0.37 -7.19
CA CYS A 261 -0.34 -0.03 -6.66
C CYS A 261 0.75 1.03 -6.87
N GLN A 262 0.82 1.66 -8.05
CA GLN A 262 1.82 2.70 -8.34
C GLN A 262 1.64 3.93 -7.43
N TYR A 263 0.40 4.34 -7.15
CA TYR A 263 0.13 5.43 -6.22
C TYR A 263 0.48 5.06 -4.78
N LEU A 264 0.10 3.86 -4.32
CA LEU A 264 0.34 3.45 -2.93
C LEU A 264 1.83 3.30 -2.60
N ILE A 265 2.66 2.89 -3.57
CA ILE A 265 4.13 2.84 -3.39
C ILE A 265 4.70 4.23 -3.05
N LEU A 266 4.11 5.31 -3.56
CA LEU A 266 4.59 6.68 -3.30
C LEU A 266 4.48 7.08 -1.82
N ILE A 267 3.65 6.40 -1.02
CA ILE A 267 3.57 6.64 0.43
C ILE A 267 4.96 6.46 1.07
N ALA A 268 5.73 5.47 0.61
CA ALA A 268 7.06 5.18 1.12
C ALA A 268 8.07 6.31 0.85
N MET A 269 7.82 7.22 -0.10
CA MET A 269 8.71 8.36 -0.41
C MET A 269 8.64 9.48 0.65
N SER A 270 7.55 9.53 1.43
CA SER A 270 7.32 10.60 2.40
C SER A 270 8.44 10.69 3.44
N LYS A 271 8.67 11.92 3.96
CA LYS A 271 9.76 12.23 4.90
C LYS A 271 11.14 11.75 4.42
N GLY A 272 11.41 11.89 3.12
CA GLY A 272 12.69 11.51 2.51
C GLY A 272 12.89 10.01 2.31
N GLY A 273 11.88 9.19 2.57
CA GLY A 273 11.95 7.75 2.35
C GLY A 273 12.45 6.93 3.54
N ASP A 274 12.77 7.55 4.67
CA ASP A 274 13.37 6.87 5.82
C ASP A 274 12.40 6.68 7.01
N SER A 275 11.18 7.20 6.89
CA SER A 275 10.18 7.12 7.95
C SER A 275 9.60 5.71 8.09
N LYS A 276 9.97 5.00 9.16
CA LYS A 276 9.43 3.65 9.47
C LYS A 276 7.91 3.61 9.56
N GLU A 277 7.30 4.67 10.09
CA GLU A 277 5.84 4.75 10.26
C GLU A 277 5.13 4.85 8.90
N GLU A 278 5.64 5.69 8.00
CA GLU A 278 5.07 5.87 6.66
C GLU A 278 5.32 4.65 5.77
N ILE A 279 6.49 4.02 5.89
CA ILE A 279 6.78 2.74 5.24
C ILE A 279 5.80 1.66 5.72
N SER A 280 5.52 1.60 7.02
CA SER A 280 4.52 0.67 7.58
C SER A 280 3.12 0.93 7.02
N LYS A 281 2.69 2.20 6.93
CA LYS A 281 1.41 2.58 6.29
C LYS A 281 1.37 2.18 4.81
N CYS A 282 2.47 2.36 4.08
CA CYS A 282 2.60 1.91 2.70
C CYS A 282 2.42 0.39 2.59
N HIS A 283 3.11 -0.39 3.42
CA HIS A 283 3.02 -1.85 3.38
C HIS A 283 1.62 -2.34 3.72
N GLU A 284 0.95 -1.74 4.72
CA GLU A 284 -0.42 -2.09 5.07
C GLU A 284 -1.40 -1.77 3.94
N ALA A 285 -1.29 -0.60 3.31
CA ALA A 285 -2.14 -0.23 2.18
C ALA A 285 -1.95 -1.18 0.97
N LEU A 286 -0.71 -1.63 0.72
CA LEU A 286 -0.42 -2.61 -0.32
C LEU A 286 -1.00 -3.99 0.01
N ARG A 287 -0.89 -4.45 1.27
CA ARG A 287 -1.53 -5.70 1.72
C ARG A 287 -3.04 -5.63 1.55
N GLU A 288 -3.67 -4.52 1.93
CA GLU A 288 -5.11 -4.32 1.72
C GLU A 288 -5.48 -4.38 0.23
N LEU A 289 -4.72 -3.71 -0.63
CA LEU A 289 -4.94 -3.73 -2.08
C LEU A 289 -4.86 -5.15 -2.65
N ILE A 290 -3.84 -5.92 -2.24
CA ILE A 290 -3.67 -7.32 -2.65
C ILE A 290 -4.90 -8.15 -2.28
N LEU A 291 -5.36 -8.02 -1.04
CA LEU A 291 -6.47 -8.82 -0.52
C LEU A 291 -7.82 -8.47 -1.15
N ILE A 292 -8.06 -7.18 -1.43
CA ILE A 292 -9.32 -6.68 -2.02
C ILE A 292 -9.37 -6.95 -3.52
N SER A 293 -8.29 -6.67 -4.25
CA SER A 293 -8.27 -6.85 -5.71
C SER A 293 -8.23 -8.32 -6.12
N ARG A 294 -7.62 -9.18 -5.30
CA ARG A 294 -7.33 -10.60 -5.61
C ARG A 294 -6.55 -10.79 -6.92
N GLU A 295 -5.92 -9.74 -7.43
CA GLU A 295 -5.07 -9.75 -8.63
C GLU A 295 -3.63 -10.17 -8.27
N PHE A 296 -3.49 -11.34 -7.63
CA PHE A 296 -2.21 -11.84 -7.12
C PHE A 296 -1.17 -12.00 -8.22
N ASN A 297 -1.57 -12.54 -9.38
CA ASN A 297 -0.69 -12.84 -10.50
C ASN A 297 0.05 -11.60 -11.00
N MET A 298 -0.69 -10.50 -11.16
CA MET A 298 -0.14 -9.23 -11.62
C MET A 298 0.68 -8.52 -10.54
N LEU A 299 0.19 -8.51 -9.30
CA LEU A 299 0.80 -7.74 -8.21
C LEU A 299 2.05 -8.43 -7.65
N LEU A 300 1.93 -9.72 -7.31
CA LEU A 300 2.93 -10.50 -6.59
C LEU A 300 3.73 -11.44 -7.50
N GLY A 301 3.13 -11.87 -8.61
CA GLY A 301 3.76 -12.74 -9.59
C GLY A 301 2.92 -13.97 -9.90
N GLU A 302 3.30 -14.67 -10.97
CA GLU A 302 2.60 -15.83 -11.49
C GLU A 302 3.46 -17.08 -11.33
N LEU A 303 2.84 -18.22 -11.06
CA LEU A 303 3.52 -19.52 -11.02
C LEU A 303 3.37 -20.20 -12.37
N ASN A 304 4.47 -20.65 -12.94
CA ASN A 304 4.43 -21.43 -14.16
C ASN A 304 3.81 -22.80 -13.87
N GLN A 305 2.72 -23.10 -14.59
CA GLN A 305 1.89 -24.28 -14.41
C GLN A 305 2.62 -25.61 -14.65
N ASN A 306 3.78 -25.62 -15.31
CA ASN A 306 4.49 -26.86 -15.62
C ASN A 306 5.61 -27.19 -14.63
N ASN A 307 6.30 -26.18 -14.11
CA ASN A 307 7.50 -26.35 -13.29
C ASN A 307 7.40 -25.67 -11.90
N GLY A 308 6.36 -24.90 -11.62
CA GLY A 308 6.20 -24.19 -10.35
C GLY A 308 7.15 -22.99 -10.18
N ASN A 309 7.89 -22.59 -11.22
CA ASN A 309 8.77 -21.43 -11.13
C ASN A 309 7.97 -20.14 -11.08
N LYS A 310 8.37 -19.23 -10.19
CA LYS A 310 7.73 -17.93 -10.02
C LYS A 310 8.26 -16.90 -11.02
N ILE A 311 7.34 -16.21 -11.69
CA ILE A 311 7.60 -15.01 -12.48
C ILE A 311 7.26 -13.79 -11.62
N PRO A 312 8.18 -12.82 -11.44
CA PRO A 312 7.98 -11.71 -10.52
C PRO A 312 6.88 -10.74 -10.98
N GLY A 313 5.98 -10.40 -10.05
CA GLY A 313 4.95 -9.37 -10.23
C GLY A 313 5.51 -7.95 -10.18
N ILE A 314 4.62 -6.96 -10.26
CA ILE A 314 5.03 -5.54 -10.25
C ILE A 314 5.68 -5.11 -8.93
N LEU A 315 5.16 -5.58 -7.79
CA LEU A 315 5.66 -5.23 -6.47
C LEU A 315 7.05 -5.79 -6.22
N GLU A 316 7.32 -7.03 -6.65
CA GLU A 316 8.63 -7.64 -6.50
C GLU A 316 9.69 -6.90 -7.34
N LYS A 317 9.32 -6.45 -8.55
CA LYS A 317 10.19 -5.64 -9.42
C LYS A 317 10.50 -4.26 -8.85
N GLN A 318 9.53 -3.66 -8.15
CA GLN A 318 9.62 -2.31 -7.58
C GLN A 318 9.90 -2.31 -6.07
N ARG A 319 10.26 -3.45 -5.47
CA ARG A 319 10.42 -3.63 -4.01
C ARG A 319 11.42 -2.66 -3.37
N SER A 320 12.39 -2.15 -4.13
CA SER A 320 13.34 -1.15 -3.67
C SER A 320 12.68 0.19 -3.33
N LEU A 321 11.56 0.53 -3.97
CA LEU A 321 10.83 1.78 -3.74
C LEU A 321 10.05 1.78 -2.42
N ILE A 322 9.80 0.61 -1.84
CA ILE A 322 9.09 0.44 -0.56
C ILE A 322 10.04 0.02 0.58
N ASN A 323 11.34 0.28 0.42
CA ASN A 323 12.40 -0.08 1.36
C ASN A 323 12.49 -1.58 1.70
N LEU A 324 12.12 -2.45 0.74
CA LEU A 324 12.25 -3.90 0.84
C LEU A 324 13.17 -4.43 -0.25
N SER A 325 14.44 -4.03 -0.22
CA SER A 325 15.44 -4.46 -1.22
C SER A 325 15.71 -5.98 -1.14
N ASN A 326 15.69 -6.55 0.07
CA ASN A 326 15.83 -7.99 0.28
C ASN A 326 14.53 -8.72 -0.09
N LEU A 327 14.65 -9.72 -0.97
CA LEU A 327 13.54 -10.55 -1.43
C LEU A 327 12.86 -11.31 -0.29
N GLU A 328 13.63 -11.85 0.66
CA GLU A 328 13.09 -12.63 1.78
C GLU A 328 12.24 -11.76 2.72
N GLN A 329 12.68 -10.51 2.96
CA GLN A 329 11.90 -9.55 3.75
C GLN A 329 10.62 -9.14 3.04
N PHE A 330 10.68 -8.94 1.71
CA PHE A 330 9.49 -8.67 0.90
C PHE A 330 8.48 -9.82 0.97
N GLN A 331 8.95 -11.05 0.78
CA GLN A 331 8.13 -12.26 0.88
C GLN A 331 7.44 -12.34 2.25
N LYS A 332 8.19 -12.17 3.34
CA LYS A 332 7.66 -12.22 4.71
C LYS A 332 6.67 -11.11 5.05
N GLN A 333 7.03 -9.85 4.77
CA GLN A 333 6.24 -8.70 5.21
C GLN A 333 5.02 -8.42 4.35
N ILE A 334 5.04 -8.81 3.07
CA ILE A 334 3.94 -8.58 2.14
C ILE A 334 3.19 -9.88 1.88
N ILE A 335 3.85 -10.91 1.32
CA ILE A 335 3.17 -12.11 0.82
C ILE A 335 2.70 -13.02 1.97
N GLU A 336 3.60 -13.40 2.87
CA GLU A 336 3.30 -14.29 4.00
C GLU A 336 2.24 -13.69 4.93
N THR A 337 2.36 -12.39 5.25
CA THR A 337 1.37 -11.68 6.07
C THR A 337 -0.01 -11.63 5.41
N SER A 338 -0.07 -11.44 4.08
CA SER A 338 -1.33 -11.56 3.33
C SER A 338 -1.86 -13.00 3.30
N ALA A 339 -1.00 -14.01 3.23
CA ALA A 339 -1.39 -15.42 3.25
C ALA A 339 -2.04 -15.82 4.57
N ILE A 340 -1.44 -15.42 5.70
CA ILE A 340 -1.98 -15.67 7.05
C ILE A 340 -3.38 -15.06 7.18
N ARG A 341 -3.57 -13.83 6.70
CA ARG A 341 -4.89 -13.18 6.74
C ARG A 341 -5.93 -13.88 5.85
N CYS A 342 -5.53 -14.40 4.69
CA CYS A 342 -6.42 -15.25 3.89
C CYS A 342 -6.80 -16.54 4.63
N GLU A 343 -5.86 -17.17 5.34
CA GLU A 343 -6.14 -18.37 6.14
C GLU A 343 -7.13 -18.07 7.29
N GLU A 344 -6.90 -16.97 8.03
CA GLU A 344 -7.78 -16.51 9.12
C GLU A 344 -9.20 -16.17 8.62
N GLU A 345 -9.32 -15.60 7.41
CA GLU A 345 -10.60 -15.31 6.76
C GLU A 345 -11.26 -16.55 6.11
N GLY A 346 -10.61 -17.73 6.18
CA GLY A 346 -11.11 -18.98 5.58
C GLY A 346 -10.95 -19.05 4.05
N ARG A 347 -10.23 -18.11 3.44
CA ARG A 347 -9.92 -18.07 2.00
C ARG A 347 -8.74 -18.98 1.67
N ILE A 348 -8.97 -20.28 1.81
CA ILE A 348 -7.94 -21.33 1.72
C ILE A 348 -7.25 -21.36 0.34
N PHE A 349 -8.00 -21.22 -0.76
CA PHE A 349 -7.45 -21.20 -2.12
C PHE A 349 -6.45 -20.05 -2.33
N ASP A 350 -6.83 -18.85 -1.89
CA ASP A 350 -5.98 -17.66 -1.95
C ASP A 350 -4.73 -17.85 -1.06
N ALA A 351 -4.89 -18.41 0.14
CA ALA A 351 -3.78 -18.69 1.06
C ALA A 351 -2.76 -19.67 0.45
N LEU A 352 -3.22 -20.78 -0.13
CA LEU A 352 -2.37 -21.76 -0.80
C LEU A 352 -1.57 -21.14 -1.95
N LEU A 353 -2.20 -20.29 -2.76
CA LEU A 353 -1.52 -19.56 -3.83
C LEU A 353 -0.46 -18.61 -3.28
N LEU A 354 -0.78 -17.85 -2.23
CA LEU A 354 0.15 -16.89 -1.63
C LEU A 354 1.35 -17.58 -0.98
N TYR A 355 1.17 -18.70 -0.27
CA TYR A 355 2.29 -19.47 0.29
C TYR A 355 3.20 -20.03 -0.81
N GLN A 356 2.64 -20.49 -1.94
CA GLN A 356 3.44 -20.89 -3.10
C GLN A 356 4.24 -19.70 -3.68
N LEU A 357 3.63 -18.52 -3.80
CA LEU A 357 4.32 -17.29 -4.26
C LEU A 357 5.39 -16.80 -3.27
N CYS A 358 5.23 -17.11 -1.98
CA CYS A 358 6.22 -16.87 -0.92
C CYS A 358 7.36 -17.91 -0.92
N GLN A 359 7.24 -18.99 -1.71
CA GLN A 359 8.16 -20.14 -1.71
C GLN A 359 8.23 -20.88 -0.36
N ASP A 360 7.20 -20.75 0.47
CA ASP A 360 7.06 -21.53 1.70
C ASP A 360 6.28 -22.82 1.41
N PHE A 361 6.95 -23.74 0.72
CA PHE A 361 6.36 -25.00 0.27
C PHE A 361 6.03 -25.95 1.43
N ASP A 362 6.74 -25.84 2.55
CA ASP A 362 6.51 -26.67 3.72
C ASP A 362 5.18 -26.33 4.41
N THR A 363 4.83 -25.04 4.47
CA THR A 363 3.50 -24.58 4.93
C THR A 363 2.40 -24.96 3.95
N VAL A 364 2.63 -24.90 2.63
CA VAL A 364 1.66 -25.36 1.61
C VAL A 364 1.29 -26.82 1.83
N VAL A 365 2.28 -27.71 1.97
CA VAL A 365 2.02 -29.15 2.19
C VAL A 365 1.35 -29.39 3.54
N SER A 366 1.75 -28.66 4.58
CA SER A 366 1.10 -28.73 5.89
C SER A 366 -0.39 -28.39 5.82
N LEU A 367 -0.73 -27.31 5.10
CA LEU A 367 -2.10 -26.86 4.93
C LEU A 367 -2.89 -27.86 4.08
N ILE A 368 -2.32 -28.38 3.00
CA ILE A 368 -2.91 -29.46 2.19
C ILE A 368 -3.22 -30.69 3.07
N ASN A 369 -2.28 -31.16 3.88
CA ASN A 369 -2.47 -32.33 4.74
C ASN A 369 -3.61 -32.12 5.74
N LYS A 370 -3.68 -30.93 6.35
CA LYS A 370 -4.77 -30.56 7.25
C LYS A 370 -6.11 -30.60 6.55
N LEU A 371 -6.22 -29.95 5.39
CA LEU A 371 -7.47 -29.87 4.62
C LEU A 371 -7.90 -31.23 4.08
N LEU A 372 -6.98 -32.03 3.55
CA LEU A 372 -7.27 -33.39 3.07
C LEU A 372 -7.68 -34.29 4.23
N GLY A 373 -6.98 -34.27 5.36
CA GLY A 373 -7.31 -35.04 6.55
C GLY A 373 -8.69 -34.69 7.11
N GLU A 374 -9.02 -33.39 7.18
CA GLU A 374 -10.35 -32.91 7.58
C GLU A 374 -11.44 -33.30 6.57
N THR A 375 -11.19 -33.12 5.27
CA THR A 375 -12.16 -33.47 4.22
C THR A 375 -12.44 -34.97 4.22
N LEU A 376 -11.41 -35.81 4.29
CA LEU A 376 -11.55 -37.26 4.27
C LEU A 376 -12.23 -37.82 5.53
N SER A 377 -12.04 -37.19 6.69
CA SER A 377 -12.64 -37.65 7.95
C SER A 377 -14.09 -37.17 8.16
N THR A 378 -14.46 -36.01 7.63
CA THR A 378 -15.79 -35.41 7.85
C THR A 378 -16.82 -35.82 6.80
N THR A 379 -16.38 -36.13 5.58
CA THR A 379 -17.29 -36.49 4.49
C THR A 379 -17.83 -37.90 4.67
N GLU A 380 -19.15 -38.08 4.54
CA GLU A 380 -19.80 -39.39 4.68
C GLU A 380 -19.34 -40.37 3.59
N LEU A 381 -19.06 -41.62 4.00
CA LEU A 381 -18.44 -42.65 3.14
C LEU A 381 -19.28 -43.06 1.93
N ASP A 382 -20.58 -42.77 1.95
CA ASP A 382 -21.56 -43.04 0.90
C ASP A 382 -21.73 -41.88 -0.08
N LYS A 383 -21.00 -40.77 0.10
CA LYS A 383 -20.98 -39.63 -0.82
C LYS A 383 -19.68 -39.60 -1.62
N PRO A 384 -19.76 -39.27 -2.93
CA PRO A 384 -18.57 -39.09 -3.76
C PRO A 384 -17.74 -37.89 -3.27
N LEU A 385 -16.42 -38.04 -3.28
CA LEU A 385 -15.49 -36.95 -2.95
C LEU A 385 -15.38 -35.92 -4.08
N ILE A 386 -15.51 -36.39 -5.32
CA ILE A 386 -15.41 -35.58 -6.53
C ILE A 386 -16.65 -35.84 -7.37
N ASN A 387 -17.43 -34.79 -7.61
CA ASN A 387 -18.56 -34.84 -8.53
C ASN A 387 -18.03 -34.64 -9.95
N TYR A 388 -18.10 -35.71 -10.74
CA TYR A 388 -17.81 -35.66 -12.18
C TYR A 388 -19.14 -35.57 -12.94
N GLY A 389 -19.32 -34.47 -13.67
CA GLY A 389 -20.42 -34.27 -14.63
C GLY A 389 -21.50 -33.26 -14.23
N ASN A 390 -22.08 -32.61 -15.25
CA ASN A 390 -23.29 -31.79 -15.15
C ASN A 390 -24.52 -32.71 -15.10
N TYR A 391 -25.10 -32.94 -13.91
CA TYR A 391 -26.43 -33.53 -13.81
C TYR A 391 -27.47 -32.43 -13.62
N GLU A 392 -28.40 -32.32 -14.57
CA GLU A 392 -29.61 -31.52 -14.39
C GLU A 392 -30.49 -32.23 -13.36
N ASN A 393 -30.72 -31.59 -12.22
CA ASN A 393 -31.81 -32.03 -11.35
C ASN A 393 -33.15 -31.90 -12.10
N ILE A 394 -34.18 -32.65 -11.68
CA ILE A 394 -35.55 -32.60 -12.23
C ILE A 394 -36.14 -31.16 -12.24
N ASN A 395 -35.52 -30.24 -11.48
CA ASN A 395 -35.87 -28.82 -11.37
C ASN A 395 -35.04 -27.88 -12.29
N GLY A 396 -34.14 -28.38 -13.14
CA GLY A 396 -33.33 -27.59 -14.07
C GLY A 396 -32.13 -26.85 -13.44
N GLU A 397 -31.77 -27.14 -12.19
CA GLU A 397 -30.56 -26.60 -11.56
C GLU A 397 -29.34 -27.48 -11.90
N ILE A 398 -28.36 -26.88 -12.60
CA ILE A 398 -27.08 -27.50 -12.95
C ILE A 398 -26.21 -27.48 -11.69
N GLN A 399 -25.89 -28.65 -11.12
CA GLN A 399 -24.81 -28.74 -10.14
C GLN A 399 -23.46 -28.58 -10.86
N SER A 400 -22.64 -27.64 -10.40
CA SER A 400 -21.37 -27.28 -11.03
C SER A 400 -20.35 -28.41 -10.92
N GLU A 401 -19.68 -28.71 -12.04
CA GLU A 401 -18.54 -29.64 -12.08
C GLU A 401 -17.41 -29.20 -11.15
N ASN A 402 -16.77 -30.18 -10.50
CA ASN A 402 -15.57 -29.92 -9.71
C ASN A 402 -14.38 -29.65 -10.65
N THR A 403 -13.72 -28.53 -10.43
CA THR A 403 -12.53 -28.05 -11.12
C THR A 403 -11.40 -27.83 -10.11
N ILE A 404 -10.19 -27.60 -10.59
CA ILE A 404 -9.02 -27.26 -9.75
C ILE A 404 -9.30 -26.00 -8.92
N ASP A 405 -10.11 -25.08 -9.44
CA ASP A 405 -10.38 -23.78 -8.83
C ASP A 405 -11.44 -23.83 -7.71
N ASN A 406 -12.25 -24.91 -7.65
CA ASN A 406 -13.35 -25.02 -6.69
C ASN A 406 -13.23 -26.23 -5.74
N ASN A 407 -12.36 -27.19 -6.02
CA ASN A 407 -12.23 -28.42 -5.24
C ASN A 407 -10.82 -28.57 -4.66
N ILE A 408 -10.75 -28.64 -3.32
CA ILE A 408 -9.49 -28.73 -2.56
C ILE A 408 -8.71 -30.00 -2.90
N ILE A 409 -9.41 -31.11 -3.16
CA ILE A 409 -8.77 -32.39 -3.49
C ILE A 409 -8.06 -32.30 -4.84
N LEU A 410 -8.77 -31.81 -5.87
CA LEU A 410 -8.20 -31.62 -7.21
C LEU A 410 -7.04 -30.62 -7.19
N LEU A 411 -7.18 -29.52 -6.45
CA LEU A 411 -6.11 -28.55 -6.26
C LEU A 411 -4.88 -29.17 -5.58
N SER A 412 -5.09 -29.94 -4.51
CA SER A 412 -4.02 -30.59 -3.77
C SER A 412 -3.25 -31.58 -4.65
N GLN A 413 -3.97 -32.41 -5.43
CA GLN A 413 -3.37 -33.33 -6.40
C GLN A 413 -2.55 -32.58 -7.46
N HIS A 414 -3.07 -31.47 -7.97
CA HIS A 414 -2.37 -30.64 -8.94
C HIS A 414 -1.09 -30.05 -8.36
N ILE A 415 -1.16 -29.38 -7.19
CA ILE A 415 0.00 -28.78 -6.52
C ILE A 415 1.07 -29.83 -6.24
N MET A 416 0.69 -30.97 -5.67
CA MET A 416 1.64 -32.03 -5.34
C MET A 416 2.30 -32.61 -6.59
N LYS A 417 1.55 -32.81 -7.69
CA LYS A 417 2.11 -33.22 -8.99
C LYS A 417 3.17 -32.24 -9.49
N LEU A 418 2.95 -30.93 -9.33
CA LEU A 418 3.94 -29.91 -9.67
C LEU A 418 5.18 -29.98 -8.79
N PHE A 419 4.99 -30.19 -7.49
CA PHE A 419 6.10 -30.31 -6.55
C PHE A 419 6.95 -31.55 -6.86
N TYR A 420 6.36 -32.71 -7.16
CA TYR A 420 7.12 -33.90 -7.53
C TYR A 420 7.95 -33.73 -8.81
N ASN A 421 7.50 -32.89 -9.74
CA ASN A 421 8.22 -32.63 -10.98
C ASN A 421 9.41 -31.69 -10.80
N ASN A 422 9.56 -31.03 -9.64
CA ASN A 422 10.62 -30.06 -9.39
C ASN A 422 11.43 -30.43 -8.14
N SER A 423 12.66 -30.90 -8.34
CA SER A 423 13.55 -31.33 -7.26
C SER A 423 13.86 -30.22 -6.24
N PHE A 424 14.00 -28.97 -6.70
CA PHE A 424 14.28 -27.84 -5.83
C PHE A 424 13.16 -27.57 -4.81
N ILE A 425 11.91 -27.79 -5.22
CA ILE A 425 10.75 -27.63 -4.35
C ILE A 425 10.71 -28.76 -3.32
N LEU A 426 10.95 -30.00 -3.76
CA LEU A 426 10.97 -31.17 -2.89
C LEU A 426 12.00 -31.06 -1.77
N ASP A 427 13.19 -30.53 -2.07
CA ASP A 427 14.26 -30.37 -1.08
C ASP A 427 13.90 -29.38 0.05
N ARG A 428 12.93 -28.49 -0.18
CA ARG A 428 12.45 -27.52 0.81
C ARG A 428 11.27 -28.01 1.65
N ILE A 429 10.73 -29.19 1.36
CA ILE A 429 9.60 -29.77 2.08
C ILE A 429 10.12 -30.77 3.10
N SER A 430 9.62 -30.69 4.33
CA SER A 430 9.98 -31.67 5.36
C SER A 430 9.52 -33.09 4.99
N PRO A 431 10.36 -34.13 5.22
CA PRO A 431 10.05 -35.50 4.80
C PRO A 431 8.79 -36.04 5.49
N SER A 432 8.58 -35.71 6.77
CA SER A 432 7.41 -36.14 7.53
C SER A 432 6.08 -35.60 6.97
N LYS A 433 6.04 -34.32 6.56
CA LYS A 433 4.85 -33.73 5.93
C LYS A 433 4.61 -34.32 4.53
N LYS A 434 5.68 -34.58 3.79
CA LYS A 434 5.61 -35.24 2.48
C LYS A 434 5.06 -36.66 2.59
N GLU A 435 5.60 -37.48 3.50
CA GLU A 435 5.11 -38.83 3.78
C GLU A 435 3.63 -38.83 4.16
N THR A 436 3.21 -37.86 4.97
CA THR A 436 1.80 -37.69 5.33
C THR A 436 0.93 -37.44 4.09
N CYS A 437 1.38 -36.58 3.19
CA CYS A 437 0.66 -36.28 1.95
C CYS A 437 0.64 -37.49 0.99
N ASP A 438 1.77 -38.18 0.85
CA ASP A 438 1.94 -39.40 0.05
C ASP A 438 0.98 -40.52 0.50
N LEU A 439 0.60 -40.54 1.79
CA LEU A 439 -0.38 -41.47 2.35
C LEU A 439 -1.83 -40.98 2.23
N LEU A 440 -2.08 -39.66 2.32
CA LEU A 440 -3.43 -39.09 2.19
C LEU A 440 -3.95 -39.13 0.74
N LEU A 441 -3.08 -38.91 -0.24
CA LEU A 441 -3.50 -38.82 -1.65
C LEU A 441 -4.11 -40.13 -2.19
N PRO A 442 -3.53 -41.32 -1.95
CA PRO A 442 -4.12 -42.59 -2.41
C PRO A 442 -5.46 -42.91 -1.73
N ILE A 443 -5.73 -42.39 -0.53
CA ILE A 443 -7.01 -42.61 0.16
C ILE A 443 -8.18 -42.06 -0.65
N ILE A 444 -7.98 -40.99 -1.42
CA ILE A 444 -8.99 -40.47 -2.35
C ILE A 444 -9.37 -41.54 -3.39
N HIS A 445 -8.37 -42.19 -4.00
CA HIS A 445 -8.62 -43.25 -4.98
C HIS A 445 -9.30 -44.48 -4.34
N ILE A 446 -8.87 -44.86 -3.14
CA ILE A 446 -9.50 -45.95 -2.36
C ILE A 446 -10.97 -45.66 -2.11
N ARG A 447 -11.31 -44.41 -1.82
CA ARG A 447 -12.70 -43.99 -1.62
C ARG A 447 -13.51 -44.05 -2.91
N ASP A 448 -12.95 -43.69 -4.05
CA ASP A 448 -13.61 -43.86 -5.34
C ASP A 448 -13.87 -45.34 -5.65
N LEU A 449 -12.93 -46.24 -5.34
CA LEU A 449 -13.12 -47.69 -5.49
C LEU A 449 -14.23 -48.23 -4.57
N PHE A 450 -14.28 -47.74 -3.33
CA PHE A 450 -15.32 -48.10 -2.35
C PHE A 450 -16.71 -47.67 -2.81
N MET A 451 -16.84 -46.44 -3.33
CA MET A 451 -18.07 -45.92 -3.91
C MET A 451 -18.54 -46.75 -5.11
N ASN A 452 -17.60 -47.20 -5.95
CA ASN A 452 -17.88 -48.07 -7.09
C ASN A 452 -18.14 -49.54 -6.70
N LYS A 453 -18.14 -49.88 -5.41
CA LYS A 453 -18.35 -51.24 -4.87
C LYS A 453 -17.29 -52.25 -5.31
N ASN A 454 -16.07 -51.80 -5.64
CA ASN A 454 -14.93 -52.65 -5.97
C ASN A 454 -14.22 -53.13 -4.69
N TRP A 455 -14.89 -53.98 -3.92
CA TRP A 455 -14.47 -54.36 -2.56
C TRP A 455 -13.08 -55.02 -2.47
N ASN A 456 -12.70 -55.84 -3.46
CA ASN A 456 -11.38 -56.49 -3.48
C ASN A 456 -10.25 -55.47 -3.66
N ASP A 457 -10.41 -54.52 -4.59
CA ASP A 457 -9.40 -53.51 -4.87
C ASP A 457 -9.25 -52.55 -3.69
N VAL A 458 -10.33 -52.24 -2.97
CA VAL A 458 -10.27 -51.47 -1.72
C VAL A 458 -9.35 -52.13 -0.69
N ILE A 459 -9.50 -53.44 -0.47
CA ILE A 459 -8.66 -54.19 0.48
C ILE A 459 -7.19 -54.19 0.04
N ILE A 460 -6.94 -54.38 -1.26
CA ILE A 460 -5.58 -54.39 -1.83
C ILE A 460 -4.90 -53.02 -1.69
N GLU A 461 -5.58 -51.95 -2.08
CA GLU A 461 -5.02 -50.59 -2.02
C GLU A 461 -4.83 -50.12 -0.57
N ILE A 462 -5.75 -50.44 0.36
CA ILE A 462 -5.56 -50.15 1.78
C ILE A 462 -4.37 -50.92 2.36
N ASN A 463 -4.14 -52.16 1.92
CA ASN A 463 -2.97 -52.94 2.34
C ASN A 463 -1.65 -52.28 1.90
N LYS A 464 -1.62 -51.66 0.71
CA LYS A 464 -0.43 -50.94 0.20
C LYS A 464 -0.07 -49.72 1.05
N LEU A 465 -1.03 -49.08 1.71
CA LEU A 465 -0.77 -47.95 2.62
C LEU A 465 0.05 -48.38 3.85
N GLY A 466 0.03 -49.66 4.24
CA GLY A 466 0.73 -50.15 5.43
C GLY A 466 0.18 -49.63 6.76
N LEU A 467 -0.96 -48.93 6.75
CA LEU A 467 -1.58 -48.31 7.94
C LEU A 467 -2.50 -49.23 8.73
N LEU A 468 -3.03 -50.29 8.11
CA LEU A 468 -3.99 -51.21 8.71
C LEU A 468 -3.52 -52.67 8.56
N PRO A 469 -3.81 -53.56 9.54
CA PRO A 469 -3.40 -54.96 9.47
C PRO A 469 -4.33 -55.78 8.56
N VAL A 470 -4.22 -55.55 7.26
CA VAL A 470 -5.04 -56.21 6.21
C VAL A 470 -4.43 -57.53 5.74
N ASN A 471 -3.18 -57.81 6.10
CA ASN A 471 -2.48 -59.03 5.70
C ASN A 471 -2.77 -60.23 6.63
N LYS A 472 -2.91 -61.42 6.02
CA LYS A 472 -3.19 -62.72 6.68
C LYS A 472 -2.10 -63.15 7.68
N SER A 473 -0.85 -62.81 7.38
CA SER A 473 0.33 -63.21 8.16
C SER A 473 0.64 -62.28 9.32
N ASN A 474 -0.14 -61.22 9.54
CA ASN A 474 0.14 -60.25 10.59
C ASN A 474 -0.06 -60.91 11.95
N GLY A 475 1.06 -61.28 12.58
CA GLY A 475 1.06 -61.75 13.95
C GLY A 475 0.63 -60.62 14.91
N LEU A 476 0.21 -61.00 16.12
CA LEU A 476 -0.15 -60.05 17.19
C LEU A 476 0.93 -58.99 17.45
N ILE A 477 2.20 -59.32 17.20
CA ILE A 477 3.34 -58.42 17.35
C ILE A 477 3.32 -57.30 16.29
N GLU A 478 2.97 -57.62 15.04
CA GLU A 478 2.88 -56.63 13.96
C GLU A 478 1.68 -55.71 14.15
N ILE A 479 0.55 -56.26 14.59
CA ILE A 479 -0.65 -55.49 14.94
C ILE A 479 -0.33 -54.50 16.08
N ARG A 480 0.39 -54.95 17.11
CA ARG A 480 0.83 -54.09 18.21
C ARG A 480 1.81 -53.00 17.74
N LYS A 481 2.77 -53.35 16.86
CA LYS A 481 3.70 -52.37 16.27
C LYS A 481 2.97 -51.29 15.47
N MET A 482 1.97 -51.67 14.65
CA MET A 482 1.15 -50.72 13.91
C MET A 482 0.35 -49.81 14.87
N ALA A 483 -0.20 -50.36 15.96
CA ALA A 483 -0.93 -49.57 16.95
C ALA A 483 0.01 -48.61 17.71
N GLU A 484 1.22 -49.04 18.05
CA GLU A 484 2.26 -48.19 18.66
C GLU A 484 2.70 -47.07 17.71
N PHE A 485 2.79 -47.35 16.41
CA PHE A 485 3.13 -46.36 15.38
C PHE A 485 2.08 -45.23 15.29
N ILE A 486 0.79 -45.55 15.38
CA ILE A 486 -0.28 -44.54 15.51
C ILE A 486 -0.14 -43.71 16.78
N HIS A 487 0.24 -44.36 17.88
CA HIS A 487 0.26 -43.69 19.17
C HIS A 487 1.37 -42.64 19.26
N ASN A 488 2.54 -42.95 18.70
CA ASN A 488 3.76 -42.21 18.99
C ASN A 488 4.31 -41.38 17.81
N THR A 489 3.99 -41.74 16.56
CA THR A 489 4.73 -41.24 15.39
C THR A 489 3.87 -40.75 14.23
N LEU A 490 2.61 -41.19 14.14
CA LEU A 490 1.75 -40.81 13.02
C LEU A 490 1.23 -39.38 13.16
N ASP A 491 1.18 -38.66 12.05
CA ASP A 491 0.61 -37.30 11.97
C ASP A 491 -0.88 -37.28 12.33
N ASP A 492 -1.31 -36.27 13.07
CA ASP A 492 -2.69 -36.13 13.54
C ASP A 492 -3.71 -36.10 12.40
N ASN A 493 -3.33 -35.60 11.21
CA ASN A 493 -4.22 -35.57 10.05
C ASN A 493 -4.51 -36.96 9.50
N LEU A 494 -3.55 -37.90 9.60
CA LEU A 494 -3.77 -39.29 9.24
C LEU A 494 -4.59 -40.02 10.30
N ILE A 495 -4.35 -39.76 11.60
CA ILE A 495 -5.10 -40.38 12.72
C ILE A 495 -6.61 -40.16 12.55
N LYS A 496 -7.02 -38.95 12.13
CA LYS A 496 -8.44 -38.61 11.86
C LYS A 496 -9.09 -39.49 10.79
N VAL A 497 -8.31 -40.01 9.84
CA VAL A 497 -8.81 -40.77 8.69
C VAL A 497 -8.89 -42.28 8.98
N ILE A 498 -8.15 -42.79 9.97
CA ILE A 498 -8.12 -44.22 10.32
C ILE A 498 -9.50 -44.82 10.61
N PRO A 499 -10.41 -44.18 11.37
CA PRO A 499 -11.77 -44.67 11.57
C PRO A 499 -12.50 -44.97 10.25
N SER A 500 -12.39 -44.07 9.27
CA SER A 500 -13.04 -44.20 7.98
C SER A 500 -12.48 -45.39 7.18
N LEU A 501 -11.15 -45.57 7.19
CA LEU A 501 -10.49 -46.70 6.52
C LEU A 501 -10.89 -48.04 7.15
N LEU A 502 -10.98 -48.12 8.49
CA LEU A 502 -11.42 -49.33 9.19
C LEU A 502 -12.84 -49.72 8.80
N ILE A 503 -13.76 -48.75 8.72
CA ILE A 503 -15.13 -48.98 8.28
C ILE A 503 -15.14 -49.48 6.83
N MET A 504 -14.35 -48.87 5.94
CA MET A 504 -14.26 -49.29 4.54
C MET A 504 -13.76 -50.74 4.40
N VAL A 505 -12.73 -51.13 5.15
CA VAL A 505 -12.23 -52.52 5.17
C VAL A 505 -13.30 -53.47 5.70
N MET A 506 -13.86 -53.21 6.88
CA MET A 506 -14.85 -54.11 7.50
C MET A 506 -16.11 -54.25 6.65
N THR A 507 -16.57 -53.17 6.01
CA THR A 507 -17.71 -53.19 5.10
C THR A 507 -17.38 -54.00 3.85
N SER A 508 -16.20 -53.79 3.25
CA SER A 508 -15.74 -54.56 2.06
C SER A 508 -15.64 -56.06 2.37
N VAL A 509 -15.09 -56.41 3.53
CA VAL A 509 -14.98 -57.81 4.00
C VAL A 509 -16.36 -58.43 4.22
N SER A 510 -17.30 -57.70 4.82
CA SER A 510 -18.69 -58.13 5.02
C SER A 510 -19.42 -58.38 3.70
N GLN A 511 -19.30 -57.47 2.74
CA GLN A 511 -19.92 -57.61 1.42
C GLN A 511 -19.33 -58.76 0.60
N LEU A 512 -18.00 -58.94 0.65
CA LEU A 512 -17.34 -60.08 -0.01
C LEU A 512 -17.77 -61.41 0.61
N ASN A 513 -17.79 -61.51 1.94
CA ASN A 513 -18.26 -62.71 2.64
C ASN A 513 -19.72 -63.03 2.27
N TYR A 514 -20.60 -62.02 2.27
CA TYR A 514 -21.99 -62.18 1.83
C TYR A 514 -22.11 -62.64 0.37
N SER A 515 -21.31 -62.07 -0.54
CA SER A 515 -21.31 -62.43 -1.97
C SER A 515 -20.88 -63.88 -2.22
N ILE A 516 -19.93 -64.40 -1.42
CA ILE A 516 -19.47 -65.79 -1.50
C ILE A 516 -20.53 -66.73 -0.92
N LEU A 517 -21.16 -66.37 0.20
CA LEU A 517 -22.20 -67.17 0.85
C LEU A 517 -23.51 -67.25 0.05
N THR A 518 -23.83 -66.21 -0.73
CA THR A 518 -25.06 -66.15 -1.55
C THR A 518 -24.92 -66.81 -2.92
N LYS A 519 -23.69 -67.01 -3.42
CA LYS A 519 -23.42 -67.85 -4.59
C LYS A 519 -23.71 -69.31 -4.25
N ARG A 520 -24.95 -69.74 -4.49
CA ARG A 520 -25.40 -71.10 -4.21
C ARG A 520 -24.76 -72.11 -5.18
N TYR A 521 -24.33 -73.22 -4.56
CA TYR A 521 -23.99 -74.55 -5.09
C TYR A 521 -22.51 -74.79 -5.46
N GLN A 522 -21.82 -75.44 -4.50
CA GLN A 522 -20.46 -75.99 -4.51
C GLN A 522 -19.35 -75.00 -4.11
N THR A 523 -19.13 -74.86 -2.79
CA THR A 523 -17.93 -74.19 -2.25
C THR A 523 -16.69 -74.95 -2.72
N SER A 524 -15.96 -74.37 -3.66
CA SER A 524 -14.63 -74.86 -4.03
C SER A 524 -13.68 -74.72 -2.84
N SER A 525 -12.61 -75.54 -2.75
CA SER A 525 -11.62 -75.44 -1.65
C SER A 525 -11.06 -74.02 -1.51
N ASN A 526 -10.89 -73.33 -2.64
CA ASN A 526 -10.39 -71.95 -2.69
C ASN A 526 -11.34 -70.95 -2.04
N GLU A 527 -12.67 -71.11 -2.18
CA GLU A 527 -13.66 -70.19 -1.60
C GLU A 527 -13.75 -70.35 -0.08
N ARG A 528 -13.53 -71.56 0.44
CA ARG A 528 -13.41 -71.78 1.90
C ARG A 528 -12.15 -71.14 2.47
N GLU A 529 -11.06 -71.19 1.71
CA GLU A 529 -9.82 -70.53 2.11
C GLU A 529 -9.97 -69.01 2.07
N GLU A 530 -10.61 -68.45 1.05
CA GLU A 530 -10.93 -67.01 0.97
C GLU A 530 -11.84 -66.56 2.12
N LEU A 531 -12.88 -67.31 2.46
CA LEU A 531 -13.73 -67.03 3.62
C LEU A 531 -12.94 -67.03 4.94
N SER A 532 -12.04 -68.00 5.12
CA SER A 532 -11.16 -68.04 6.28
C SER A 532 -10.21 -66.84 6.30
N ASN A 533 -9.74 -66.39 5.13
CA ASN A 533 -8.84 -65.25 5.01
C ASN A 533 -9.58 -63.95 5.37
N LEU A 534 -10.79 -63.74 4.85
CA LEU A 534 -11.64 -62.59 5.14
C LEU A 534 -11.96 -62.47 6.64
N LYS A 535 -12.28 -63.60 7.30
CA LYS A 535 -12.49 -63.64 8.75
C LYS A 535 -11.22 -63.32 9.55
N ALA A 536 -10.05 -63.77 9.08
CA ALA A 536 -8.78 -63.44 9.72
C ALA A 536 -8.47 -61.94 9.62
N ILE A 537 -8.73 -61.32 8.47
CA ILE A 537 -8.55 -59.87 8.25
C ILE A 537 -9.46 -59.08 9.20
N ALA A 538 -10.76 -59.42 9.26
CA ALA A 538 -11.69 -58.76 10.17
C ALA A 538 -11.24 -58.86 11.64
N LYS A 539 -10.83 -60.05 12.08
CA LYS A 539 -10.31 -60.27 13.44
C LYS A 539 -9.07 -59.40 13.71
N ASN A 540 -8.13 -59.32 12.76
CA ASN A 540 -6.92 -58.51 12.90
C ASN A 540 -7.26 -57.01 13.01
N CYS A 541 -8.18 -56.51 12.17
CA CYS A 541 -8.69 -55.14 12.23
C CYS A 541 -9.43 -54.84 13.55
N MET A 542 -10.14 -55.81 14.13
CA MET A 542 -10.84 -55.65 15.41
C MET A 542 -9.90 -55.64 16.62
N ILE A 543 -8.88 -56.51 16.63
CA ILE A 543 -7.81 -56.46 17.65
C ILE A 543 -7.12 -55.11 17.60
N TYR A 544 -6.81 -54.62 16.40
CA TYR A 544 -6.23 -53.31 16.19
C TYR A 544 -7.12 -52.17 16.66
N ALA A 545 -8.40 -52.18 16.26
CA ALA A 545 -9.38 -51.18 16.67
C ALA A 545 -9.53 -51.13 18.20
N GLY A 546 -9.48 -52.29 18.88
CA GLY A 546 -9.50 -52.36 20.34
C GLY A 546 -8.26 -51.75 21.00
N MET A 547 -7.09 -51.85 20.37
CA MET A 547 -5.85 -51.22 20.86
C MET A 547 -5.85 -49.69 20.69
N VAL A 548 -6.53 -49.18 19.67
CA VAL A 548 -6.54 -47.74 19.28
C VAL A 548 -7.87 -47.04 19.64
N GLN A 549 -8.77 -47.72 20.35
CA GLN A 549 -10.15 -47.27 20.63
C GLN A 549 -10.25 -45.85 21.22
N TYR A 550 -9.26 -45.42 22.01
CA TYR A 550 -9.26 -44.11 22.67
C TYR A 550 -9.02 -42.93 21.72
N LYS A 551 -8.45 -43.18 20.53
CA LYS A 551 -8.22 -42.16 19.49
C LYS A 551 -9.31 -42.18 18.40
N MET A 552 -10.37 -42.96 18.58
CA MET A 552 -11.46 -43.10 17.58
C MET A 552 -12.80 -42.62 18.15
N PRO A 553 -13.73 -42.17 17.28
CA PRO A 553 -15.11 -41.89 17.68
C PRO A 553 -15.77 -43.14 18.29
N ARG A 554 -16.56 -42.97 19.36
CA ARG A 554 -17.22 -44.10 20.06
C ARG A 554 -18.11 -44.92 19.14
N GLU A 555 -18.80 -44.25 18.22
CA GLU A 555 -19.73 -44.85 17.27
C GLU A 555 -19.03 -45.78 16.28
N THR A 556 -17.78 -45.45 15.90
CA THR A 556 -16.98 -46.27 14.99
C THR A 556 -16.76 -47.66 15.56
N TYR A 557 -16.37 -47.78 16.83
CA TYR A 557 -16.08 -49.08 17.43
C TYR A 557 -17.34 -49.97 17.52
N SER A 558 -18.49 -49.39 17.87
CA SER A 558 -19.78 -50.10 17.88
C SER A 558 -20.18 -50.59 16.48
N LEU A 559 -19.97 -49.76 15.45
CA LEU A 559 -20.22 -50.14 14.06
C LEU A 559 -19.32 -51.29 13.62
N LEU A 560 -18.02 -51.24 13.94
CA LEU A 560 -17.07 -52.30 13.59
C LEU A 560 -17.45 -53.65 14.24
N ILE A 561 -17.90 -53.66 15.50
CA ILE A 561 -18.42 -54.88 16.16
C ILE A 561 -19.66 -55.42 15.43
N SER A 562 -20.57 -54.53 15.01
CA SER A 562 -21.77 -54.96 14.27
C SER A 562 -21.40 -55.59 12.93
N LEU A 563 -20.42 -55.04 12.22
CA LEU A 563 -19.92 -55.58 10.96
C LEU A 563 -19.18 -56.91 11.16
N GLU A 564 -18.41 -57.07 12.24
CA GLU A 564 -17.77 -58.34 12.58
C GLU A 564 -18.81 -59.44 12.87
N SER A 565 -19.90 -59.10 13.56
CA SER A 565 -20.97 -60.05 13.89
C SER A 565 -21.70 -60.62 12.67
N LEU A 566 -21.63 -59.92 11.53
CA LEU A 566 -22.22 -60.33 10.25
C LEU A 566 -21.33 -61.32 9.46
N LEU A 567 -20.12 -61.63 9.93
CA LEU A 567 -19.15 -62.49 9.22
C LEU A 567 -19.19 -63.96 9.64
#